data_AF-A0A9E4Q211-F1
#
_entry.id   AF-A0A9E4Q211-F1
#
_cell.length_a   1.000
_cell.length_b   1.000
_cell.length_c   1.000
_cell.angle_alpha   90.00
_cell.angle_beta   90.00
_cell.angle_gamma   90.00
#
_symmetry.space_group_name_H-M   'P 1'
#
loop_
_entity.id
_entity.type
_entity.pdbx_description
1 polymer ?
#
loop_
_entity_poly.entity_id
_entity_poly.type
_entity_poly.pdbx_seq_one_letter_code
_entity_poly.pdbx_strand_id
1 'polypeptide(L)'
;MMSIEANVHAVRQRISAAAQRAGRPAEAVTLVAAAKSANVDAIRAAIEAGVVHFGENRVQDAQRKIQELGPLRVGTTWHMIGNLQSNKAKISVEVFDIIQSVASVRLGQRLDRFLEEPRTVLLEVNVAQEATKHGFQPGELADAYAELRRCGNL
;
A
#
# COMPACT_ATOMS: atom_id res chain seq x y z
N MET A 1 -19.72 -18.53 -8.21
CA MET A 1 -18.77 -17.46 -7.84
C MET A 1 -17.68 -17.45 -8.91
N MET A 2 -17.31 -16.30 -9.47
CA MET A 2 -16.24 -16.22 -10.48
C MET A 2 -14.87 -16.54 -9.86
N SER A 3 -13.97 -17.12 -10.65
CA SER A 3 -12.58 -17.38 -10.22
C SER A 3 -11.83 -16.07 -9.96
N ILE A 4 -10.74 -16.15 -9.19
CA ILE A 4 -9.87 -14.99 -8.94
C ILE A 4 -9.31 -14.44 -10.26
N GLU A 5 -8.89 -15.31 -11.17
CA GLU A 5 -8.45 -14.94 -12.51
C GLU A 5 -9.51 -14.13 -13.28
N ALA A 6 -10.76 -14.63 -13.33
CA ALA A 6 -11.85 -13.93 -14.02
C ALA A 6 -12.14 -12.56 -13.38
N ASN A 7 -12.08 -12.46 -12.05
CA ASN A 7 -12.25 -11.20 -11.33
C ASN A 7 -11.12 -10.21 -11.65
N VAL A 8 -9.86 -10.66 -11.66
CA VAL A 8 -8.69 -9.84 -11.99
C VAL A 8 -8.80 -9.34 -13.43
N HIS A 9 -9.17 -10.19 -14.38
CA HIS A 9 -9.38 -9.81 -15.77
C HIS A 9 -10.47 -8.74 -15.91
N ALA A 10 -11.62 -8.95 -15.27
CA ALA A 10 -12.73 -7.98 -15.30
C ALA A 10 -12.33 -6.62 -14.69
N VAL A 11 -11.56 -6.61 -13.60
CA VAL A 11 -11.05 -5.37 -13.00
C VAL A 11 -10.06 -4.66 -13.93
N ARG A 12 -9.13 -5.38 -14.56
CA ARG A 12 -8.19 -4.81 -15.54
C ARG A 12 -8.91 -4.20 -16.74
N GLN A 13 -9.96 -4.84 -17.26
CA GLN A 13 -10.80 -4.28 -18.32
C GLN A 13 -11.48 -2.97 -17.87
N ARG A 14 -12.02 -2.93 -16.65
CA ARG A 14 -12.64 -1.72 -16.08
C ARG A 14 -11.63 -0.58 -15.93
N ILE A 15 -10.41 -0.88 -15.49
CA ILE A 15 -9.31 0.09 -15.40
C ILE A 15 -8.99 0.65 -16.78
N SER A 16 -8.78 -0.23 -17.78
CA SER A 16 -8.47 0.19 -19.15
C SER A 16 -9.55 1.10 -19.74
N ALA A 17 -10.82 0.70 -19.63
CA ALA A 17 -11.94 1.51 -20.10
C ALA A 17 -12.03 2.88 -19.38
N ALA A 18 -11.75 2.93 -18.08
CA ALA A 18 -11.75 4.18 -17.32
C ALA A 18 -10.58 5.10 -17.70
N ALA A 19 -9.38 4.55 -17.89
CA ALA A 19 -8.21 5.29 -18.32
C ALA A 19 -8.41 5.88 -19.73
N GLN A 20 -8.94 5.09 -20.66
CA GLN A 20 -9.28 5.53 -22.02
C GLN A 20 -10.28 6.69 -22.01
N ARG A 21 -11.36 6.59 -21.22
CA ARG A 21 -12.34 7.70 -21.08
C ARG A 21 -11.71 8.98 -20.53
N ALA A 22 -10.67 8.85 -19.72
CA ALA A 22 -9.92 9.97 -19.15
C ALA A 22 -8.77 10.47 -20.05
N GLY A 23 -8.56 9.88 -21.24
CA GLY A 23 -7.44 10.23 -22.12
C GLY A 23 -6.07 9.84 -21.56
N ARG A 24 -6.01 8.81 -20.71
CA ARG A 24 -4.77 8.33 -20.07
C ARG A 24 -4.45 6.90 -20.50
N PRO A 25 -3.16 6.51 -20.55
CA PRO A 25 -2.78 5.11 -20.72
C PRO A 25 -3.22 4.28 -19.50
N ALA A 26 -3.60 3.02 -19.72
CA ALA A 26 -4.07 2.13 -18.65
C ALA A 26 -2.96 1.84 -17.63
N GLU A 27 -1.72 1.83 -18.09
CA GLU A 27 -0.48 1.64 -17.33
C GLU A 27 -0.24 2.75 -16.30
N ALA A 28 -0.92 3.90 -16.44
CA ALA A 28 -0.88 4.96 -15.44
C ALA A 28 -1.71 4.63 -14.18
N VAL A 29 -2.37 3.47 -14.13
CA VAL A 29 -3.16 2.99 -13.00
C VAL A 29 -2.63 1.64 -12.51
N THR A 30 -2.07 1.63 -11.30
CA THR A 30 -1.63 0.40 -10.64
C THR A 30 -2.81 -0.28 -9.94
N LEU A 31 -3.07 -1.54 -10.28
CA LEU A 31 -4.00 -2.39 -9.52
C LEU A 31 -3.31 -2.94 -8.27
N VAL A 32 -3.75 -2.48 -7.09
CA VAL A 32 -3.33 -3.03 -5.79
C VAL A 32 -4.45 -3.92 -5.25
N ALA A 33 -4.22 -5.22 -5.12
CA ALA A 33 -5.20 -6.15 -4.58
C ALA A 33 -5.21 -6.11 -3.05
N ALA A 34 -6.32 -5.68 -2.45
CA ALA A 34 -6.46 -5.64 -0.99
C ALA A 34 -6.61 -7.07 -0.41
N ALA A 35 -5.55 -7.59 0.20
CA ALA A 35 -5.42 -8.96 0.70
C ALA A 35 -5.81 -9.14 2.18
N LYS A 36 -6.30 -8.08 2.85
CA LYS A 36 -6.66 -8.04 4.29
C LYS A 36 -7.57 -9.16 4.81
N SER A 37 -8.31 -9.83 3.93
CA SER A 37 -9.19 -10.96 4.25
C SER A 37 -8.90 -12.21 3.43
N ALA A 38 -7.90 -12.17 2.55
CA ALA A 38 -7.49 -13.30 1.74
C ALA A 38 -6.59 -14.25 2.56
N ASN A 39 -6.74 -15.55 2.31
CA ASN A 39 -5.74 -16.55 2.71
C ASN A 39 -4.61 -16.62 1.66
N VAL A 40 -3.56 -17.38 1.94
CA VAL A 40 -2.40 -17.45 1.05
C VAL A 40 -2.73 -18.10 -0.30
N ASP A 41 -3.62 -19.10 -0.34
CA ASP A 41 -4.02 -19.72 -1.62
C ASP A 41 -4.73 -18.73 -2.55
N ALA A 42 -5.57 -17.85 -2.02
CA ALA A 42 -6.18 -16.78 -2.81
C ALA A 42 -5.13 -15.78 -3.34
N ILE A 43 -4.09 -15.51 -2.54
CA ILE A 43 -2.98 -14.65 -2.97
C ILE A 43 -2.15 -15.34 -4.07
N ARG A 44 -1.88 -16.64 -3.94
CA ARG A 44 -1.20 -17.44 -4.99
C ARG A 44 -1.99 -17.41 -6.30
N ALA A 45 -3.29 -17.66 -6.25
CA ALA A 45 -4.15 -17.58 -7.44
C ALA A 45 -4.20 -16.16 -8.05
N ALA A 46 -4.09 -15.11 -7.23
CA ALA A 46 -4.00 -13.74 -7.74
C ALA A 46 -2.64 -13.47 -8.41
N ILE A 47 -1.54 -14.01 -7.87
CA ILE A 47 -0.21 -13.93 -8.48
C ILE A 47 -0.20 -14.66 -9.83
N GLU A 48 -0.78 -15.85 -9.90
CA GLU A 48 -0.94 -16.62 -11.14
C GLU A 48 -1.78 -15.86 -12.19
N ALA A 49 -2.80 -15.11 -11.73
CA ALA A 49 -3.57 -14.20 -12.57
C ALA A 49 -2.83 -12.89 -12.93
N GLY A 50 -1.55 -12.76 -12.57
CA GLY A 50 -0.69 -11.63 -12.91
C GLY A 50 -0.85 -10.41 -12.01
N VAL A 51 -1.39 -10.54 -10.80
CA VAL A 51 -1.35 -9.47 -9.79
C VAL A 51 0.01 -9.46 -9.11
N VAL A 52 0.66 -8.30 -9.10
CA VAL A 52 1.96 -8.11 -8.46
C VAL A 52 1.94 -7.14 -7.28
N HIS A 53 0.91 -6.29 -7.15
CA HIS A 53 0.76 -5.38 -6.01
C HIS A 53 -0.33 -5.86 -5.04
N PHE A 54 0.02 -5.98 -3.76
CA PHE A 54 -0.88 -6.43 -2.69
C PHE A 54 -0.92 -5.43 -1.55
N GLY A 55 -2.12 -5.17 -1.02
CA GLY A 55 -2.33 -4.27 0.10
C GLY A 55 -2.79 -5.02 1.36
N GLU A 56 -2.13 -4.79 2.49
CA GLU A 56 -2.54 -5.31 3.79
C GLU A 56 -2.79 -4.20 4.80
N ASN A 57 -3.71 -4.48 5.73
CA ASN A 57 -4.07 -3.54 6.78
C ASN A 57 -3.24 -3.72 8.06
N ARG A 58 -2.67 -4.91 8.27
CA ARG A 58 -2.07 -5.32 9.55
C ARG A 58 -0.70 -5.94 9.30
N VAL A 59 0.31 -5.41 10.00
CA VAL A 59 1.71 -5.79 9.84
C VAL A 59 1.94 -7.28 10.09
N GLN A 60 1.34 -7.83 11.15
CA GLN A 60 1.53 -9.23 11.51
C GLN A 60 0.88 -10.19 10.51
N ASP A 61 -0.30 -9.82 9.97
CA ASP A 61 -0.98 -10.63 8.95
C ASP A 61 -0.16 -10.65 7.66
N ALA A 62 0.35 -9.49 7.23
CA ALA A 62 1.24 -9.37 6.08
C ALA A 62 2.51 -10.20 6.26
N GLN A 63 3.18 -10.05 7.42
CA GLN A 63 4.41 -10.78 7.72
C GLN A 63 4.20 -12.30 7.61
N ARG A 64 3.14 -12.84 8.22
CA ARG A 64 2.80 -14.26 8.15
C ARG A 64 2.54 -14.71 6.71
N LYS A 65 1.73 -13.97 5.96
CA LYS A 65 1.37 -14.31 4.58
C LYS A 65 2.59 -14.28 3.65
N ILE A 66 3.44 -13.26 3.78
CA ILE A 66 4.67 -13.12 3.00
C ILE A 66 5.63 -14.28 3.29
N GLN A 67 5.79 -14.66 4.57
CA GLN A 67 6.61 -15.82 4.94
C GLN A 67 6.07 -17.11 4.32
N GLU A 68 4.75 -17.32 4.35
CA GLU A 68 4.09 -18.52 3.79
C GLU A 68 4.09 -18.55 2.25
N LEU A 69 4.16 -17.39 1.58
CA LEU A 69 4.36 -17.32 0.13
C LEU A 69 5.75 -17.78 -0.29
N GLY A 70 6.76 -17.63 0.58
CA GLY A 70 8.12 -18.06 0.32
C GLY A 70 8.66 -17.46 -0.99
N PRO A 71 9.13 -18.30 -1.95
CA PRO A 71 9.65 -17.81 -3.23
C PRO A 71 8.69 -16.94 -4.04
N LEU A 72 7.37 -17.13 -3.89
CA LEU A 72 6.36 -16.34 -4.61
C LEU A 72 6.30 -14.87 -4.16
N ARG A 73 6.94 -14.52 -3.04
CA ARG A 73 7.14 -13.11 -2.65
C ARG A 73 7.98 -12.36 -3.67
N VAL A 74 8.93 -13.03 -4.34
CA VAL A 74 9.79 -12.40 -5.36
C VAL A 74 8.91 -11.96 -6.53
N GLY A 75 9.10 -10.70 -6.97
CA GLY A 75 8.28 -10.12 -8.04
C GLY A 75 6.93 -9.55 -7.59
N THR A 76 6.64 -9.56 -6.27
CA THR A 76 5.47 -8.88 -5.70
C THR A 76 5.88 -7.60 -4.96
N THR A 77 4.94 -6.67 -4.80
CA THR A 77 5.08 -5.43 -4.04
C THR A 77 3.98 -5.37 -2.99
N TRP A 78 4.36 -5.13 -1.73
CA TRP A 78 3.47 -5.12 -0.58
C TRP A 78 3.28 -3.72 -0.04
N HIS A 79 2.02 -3.34 0.11
CA HIS A 79 1.58 -2.02 0.51
C HIS A 79 0.95 -2.09 1.90
N MET A 80 1.41 -1.28 2.84
CA MET A 80 0.67 -1.01 4.07
C MET A 80 -0.43 0.00 3.76
N ILE A 81 -1.69 -0.46 3.72
CA ILE A 81 -2.86 0.37 3.37
C ILE A 81 -3.79 0.62 4.56
N GLY A 82 -3.54 -0.03 5.70
CA GLY A 82 -4.25 0.22 6.95
C GLY A 82 -3.51 1.22 7.84
N ASN A 83 -4.17 1.70 8.89
CA ASN A 83 -3.54 2.57 9.89
C ASN A 83 -2.30 1.89 10.51
N LEU A 84 -1.17 2.60 10.47
CA LEU A 84 0.09 2.12 11.03
C LEU A 84 0.36 2.69 12.43
N GLN A 85 0.26 1.81 13.43
CA GLN A 85 0.67 2.14 14.79
C GLN A 85 2.17 2.40 14.87
N SER A 86 2.58 3.50 15.53
CA SER A 86 4.00 3.90 15.59
C SER A 86 4.92 2.82 16.16
N ASN A 87 4.47 2.05 17.16
CA ASN A 87 5.26 0.96 17.74
C ASN A 87 5.56 -0.18 16.75
N LYS A 88 4.87 -0.25 15.61
CA LYS A 88 5.10 -1.23 14.53
C LYS A 88 5.97 -0.70 13.39
N ALA A 89 6.44 0.55 13.46
CA ALA A 89 7.23 1.18 12.40
C ALA A 89 8.42 0.32 11.92
N LYS A 90 9.23 -0.21 12.85
CA LYS A 90 10.39 -1.06 12.53
C LYS A 90 9.99 -2.29 11.71
N ILE A 91 9.03 -3.08 12.20
CA ILE A 91 8.59 -4.29 11.50
C ILE A 91 7.92 -3.92 10.16
N SER A 92 7.28 -2.76 10.08
CA SER A 92 6.59 -2.34 8.85
C SER A 92 7.55 -2.06 7.71
N VAL A 93 8.70 -1.43 7.98
CA VAL A 93 9.71 -1.18 6.94
C VAL A 93 10.45 -2.44 6.50
N GLU A 94 10.45 -3.49 7.32
CA GLU A 94 10.98 -4.82 6.97
C GLU A 94 9.98 -5.64 6.12
N VAL A 95 8.67 -5.39 6.28
CA VAL A 95 7.60 -6.20 5.67
C VAL A 95 7.07 -5.58 4.39
N PHE A 96 6.96 -4.26 4.32
CA PHE A 96 6.28 -3.54 3.24
C PHE A 96 7.26 -2.78 2.34
N ASP A 97 7.01 -2.85 1.04
CA ASP A 97 7.75 -2.08 0.03
C ASP A 97 7.23 -0.64 -0.08
N ILE A 98 5.95 -0.42 0.23
CA ILE A 98 5.29 0.90 0.18
C ILE A 98 4.41 1.07 1.42
N ILE A 99 4.49 2.22 2.08
CA ILE A 99 3.61 2.57 3.20
C ILE A 99 2.68 3.70 2.77
N GLN A 100 1.38 3.41 2.63
CA GLN A 100 0.40 4.38 2.12
C GLN A 100 -0.32 5.17 3.23
N SER A 101 -0.10 4.80 4.48
CA SER A 101 -0.84 5.28 5.64
C SER A 101 0.00 6.17 6.57
N VAL A 102 0.92 6.95 6.01
CA VAL A 102 1.67 7.93 6.83
C VAL A 102 0.75 9.09 7.15
N ALA A 103 0.20 9.08 8.37
CA ALA A 103 -0.81 10.03 8.84
C ALA A 103 -0.28 11.09 9.84
N SER A 104 1.04 11.13 10.09
CA SER A 104 1.65 12.18 10.91
C SER A 104 3.14 12.32 10.63
N VAL A 105 3.70 13.52 10.84
CA VAL A 105 5.14 13.77 10.74
C VAL A 105 5.92 12.85 11.68
N ARG A 106 5.44 12.68 12.91
CA ARG A 106 6.05 11.80 13.92
C ARG A 106 6.16 10.35 13.43
N LEU A 107 5.15 9.85 12.72
CA LEU A 107 5.18 8.50 12.15
C LEU A 107 6.22 8.41 11.02
N GLY A 108 6.23 9.36 10.08
CA GLY A 108 7.23 9.40 9.01
C GLY A 108 8.65 9.46 9.56
N GLN A 109 8.97 10.43 10.42
CA GLN A 109 10.30 10.51 11.06
C GLN A 109 10.68 9.23 11.83
N ARG A 110 9.71 8.50 12.37
CA ARG A 110 9.97 7.22 13.03
C ARG A 110 10.28 6.10 12.04
N LEU A 111 9.64 6.08 10.87
CA LEU A 111 9.95 5.15 9.78
C LEU A 111 11.34 5.39 9.22
N ASP A 112 11.68 6.65 8.95
CA ASP A 112 12.99 7.09 8.44
C ASP A 112 14.15 6.56 9.29
N ARG A 113 14.02 6.58 10.62
CA ARG A 113 15.03 6.05 11.55
C ARG A 113 15.31 4.55 11.43
N PHE A 114 14.39 3.77 10.85
CA PHE A 114 14.55 2.33 10.68
C PHE A 114 14.87 1.93 9.24
N LEU A 115 14.86 2.89 8.31
CA LEU A 115 15.20 2.64 6.93
C LEU A 115 16.70 2.81 6.73
N GLU A 116 17.31 1.85 6.05
CA GLU A 116 18.71 1.92 5.60
C GLU A 116 18.82 2.46 4.17
N GLU A 117 17.71 2.39 3.42
CA GLU A 117 17.58 2.82 2.03
C GLU A 117 16.26 3.59 1.83
N PRO A 118 16.18 4.48 0.83
CA PRO A 118 14.94 5.20 0.52
C PRO A 118 13.75 4.27 0.24
N ARG A 119 12.61 4.56 0.86
CA ARG A 119 11.36 3.82 0.70
C ARG A 119 10.24 4.77 0.30
N THR A 120 9.47 4.40 -0.73
CA THR A 120 8.30 5.20 -1.12
C THR A 120 7.23 5.14 -0.03
N VAL A 121 6.78 6.31 0.41
CA VAL A 121 5.62 6.47 1.29
C VAL A 121 4.58 7.39 0.66
N LEU A 122 3.31 7.20 1.03
CA LEU A 122 2.23 8.14 0.73
C LEU A 122 1.73 8.77 2.02
N LEU A 123 1.40 10.06 1.93
CA LEU A 123 0.75 10.79 3.01
C LEU A 123 -0.76 10.55 2.94
N GLU A 124 -1.32 10.03 4.02
CA GLU A 124 -2.77 9.81 4.13
C GLU A 124 -3.45 11.13 4.47
N VAL A 125 -4.44 11.53 3.68
CA VAL A 125 -5.16 12.80 3.84
C VAL A 125 -6.63 12.54 4.13
N ASN A 126 -7.14 13.14 5.21
CA ASN A 126 -8.55 13.11 5.54
C ASN A 126 -9.32 14.15 4.70
N VAL A 127 -9.59 13.82 3.44
CA VAL A 127 -10.29 14.72 2.51
C VAL A 127 -11.71 15.06 2.97
N ALA A 128 -12.36 14.17 3.73
CA ALA A 128 -13.70 14.37 4.26
C ALA A 128 -13.75 15.28 5.50
N GLN A 129 -12.61 15.60 6.12
CA GLN A 129 -12.50 16.42 7.34
C GLN A 129 -13.37 15.90 8.50
N GLU A 130 -13.61 14.59 8.57
CA GLU A 130 -14.36 13.96 9.65
C GLU A 130 -13.42 13.67 10.83
N ALA A 131 -13.78 14.09 12.04
CA ALA A 131 -12.95 13.92 13.24
C ALA A 131 -12.61 12.45 13.58
N THR A 132 -13.40 11.50 13.08
CA THR A 132 -13.21 10.06 13.32
C THR A 132 -12.25 9.40 12.32
N LYS A 133 -11.82 10.10 11.26
CA LYS A 133 -10.96 9.57 10.21
C LYS A 133 -9.49 9.94 10.44
N HIS A 134 -8.60 9.03 10.07
CA HIS A 134 -7.15 9.22 10.13
C HIS A 134 -6.64 10.04 8.93
N GLY A 135 -5.40 10.51 9.04
CA GLY A 135 -4.72 11.29 8.01
C GLY A 135 -4.56 12.76 8.39
N PHE A 136 -3.70 13.44 7.64
CA PHE A 136 -3.51 14.88 7.71
C PHE A 136 -4.78 15.61 7.29
N GLN A 137 -5.07 16.75 7.90
CA GLN A 137 -6.05 17.66 7.33
C GLN A 137 -5.48 18.30 6.05
N PRO A 138 -6.33 18.65 5.06
CA PRO A 138 -5.83 19.27 3.82
C PRO A 138 -4.97 20.52 4.06
N GLY A 139 -5.28 21.32 5.08
CA GLY A 139 -4.51 22.52 5.44
C GLY A 139 -3.13 22.24 6.07
N GLU A 140 -2.91 21.05 6.60
CA GLU A 140 -1.65 20.64 7.26
C GLU A 140 -0.66 20.00 6.27
N LEU A 141 -1.14 19.59 5.09
CA LEU A 141 -0.41 18.72 4.20
C LEU A 141 0.89 19.35 3.67
N ALA A 142 0.86 20.65 3.35
CA ALA A 142 2.03 21.35 2.83
C ALA A 142 3.18 21.40 3.86
N ASP A 143 2.85 21.71 5.12
CA ASP A 143 3.83 21.76 6.20
C ASP A 143 4.36 20.36 6.52
N ALA A 144 3.47 19.37 6.61
CA ALA A 144 3.84 17.98 6.83
C ALA A 144 4.77 17.45 5.73
N TYR A 145 4.49 17.77 4.46
CA TYR A 145 5.35 17.42 3.33
C TYR A 145 6.72 18.10 3.42
N ALA A 146 6.76 19.40 3.74
CA ALA A 146 8.01 20.14 3.87
C ALA A 146 8.91 19.64 5.01
N GLU A 147 8.32 19.10 6.08
CA GLU A 147 9.04 18.43 7.17
C GLU A 147 9.53 17.05 6.75
N LEU A 148 8.66 16.21 6.19
CA LEU A 148 8.98 14.82 5.83
C LEU A 148 9.96 14.72 4.68
N ARG A 149 9.99 15.68 3.75
CA ARG A 149 10.99 15.73 2.67
C ARG A 149 12.43 15.89 3.18
N ARG A 150 12.63 16.28 4.44
CA ARG A 150 13.96 16.38 5.06
C ARG A 150 14.46 15.05 5.62
N CYS A 151 13.60 14.03 5.70
CA CYS A 151 14.00 12.66 6.01
C CYS A 151 14.88 12.12 4.88
N GLY A 152 15.94 11.38 5.24
CA GLY A 152 16.93 10.90 4.27
C GLY A 152 16.43 9.72 3.45
N ASN A 153 15.49 8.95 4.01
CA ASN A 153 15.09 7.65 3.48
C ASN A 153 13.58 7.56 3.16
N LEU A 154 12.85 8.68 3.11
CA LEU A 154 11.42 8.73 2.75
C LEU A 154 11.17 9.44 1.42
#